data_AF-A0A554LMS7-F1
#
_entry.id   AF-A0A554LMS7-F1
#
_cell.length_a   1.000
_cell.length_b   1.000
_cell.length_c   1.000
_cell.angle_alpha   90.00
_cell.angle_beta   90.00
_cell.angle_gamma   90.00
#
_symmetry.space_group_name_H-M   'P 1'
#
loop_
_entity.id
_entity.type
_entity.pdbx_description
1 polymer ?
#
loop_
_entity_poly.entity_id
_entity_poly.type
_entity_poly.pdbx_seq_one_letter_code
_entity_poly.pdbx_strand_id
1 'polypeptide(L)'
;MLVSVCPQFWKDLKKIKSPLASFNLPIDETGLLNDYDKLQSTKLTTSITDLILNVLNLKIIDQHSDKYSKQQFLQHGWEIRKMRFAIDNRGKSGGLRIVFCVSDNCILLVLIKHKKNCENEKELEKEIMLRIKNYISY
;
A
#
# COMPACT_ATOMS: atom_id res chain seq x y z
N MET A 1 0.41 -5.56 15.38
CA MET A 1 0.41 -4.37 14.51
C MET A 1 -0.90 -4.35 13.75
N LEU A 2 -1.68 -3.28 13.83
CA LEU A 2 -2.94 -3.11 13.12
C LEU A 2 -2.66 -2.77 11.65
N VAL A 3 -3.38 -3.40 10.71
CA VAL A 3 -3.28 -3.10 9.28
C VAL A 3 -4.62 -2.56 8.80
N SER A 4 -4.58 -1.31 8.35
CA SER A 4 -5.70 -0.58 7.79
C SER A 4 -5.46 -0.24 6.32
N VAL A 5 -6.53 -0.02 5.56
CA VAL A 5 -6.46 0.24 4.13
C VAL A 5 -7.34 1.43 3.73
N CYS A 6 -6.78 2.39 3.00
CA CYS A 6 -7.59 3.46 2.41
C CYS A 6 -8.60 2.86 1.42
N PRO A 7 -9.88 3.27 1.41
CA PRO A 7 -10.90 2.70 0.50
C PRO A 7 -10.50 2.70 -0.99
N GLN A 8 -9.77 3.72 -1.44
CA GLN A 8 -9.30 3.84 -2.82
C GLN A 8 -8.22 2.80 -3.17
N PHE A 9 -7.48 2.26 -2.21
CA PHE A 9 -6.49 1.20 -2.43
C PHE A 9 -7.14 -0.05 -3.03
N TRP A 10 -8.32 -0.44 -2.55
CA TRP A 10 -9.09 -1.56 -3.10
C TRP A 10 -9.47 -1.34 -4.57
N LYS A 11 -9.80 -0.10 -4.95
CA LYS A 11 -10.09 0.26 -6.34
C LYS A 11 -8.84 0.17 -7.20
N ASP A 12 -7.68 0.52 -6.66
CA ASP A 12 -6.43 0.41 -7.39
C ASP A 12 -6.00 -1.04 -7.58
N LEU A 13 -6.15 -1.89 -6.55
CA LEU A 13 -5.90 -3.33 -6.64
C LEU A 13 -6.67 -3.96 -7.81
N LYS A 14 -7.98 -3.68 -7.93
CA LYS A 14 -8.82 -4.19 -9.04
C LYS A 14 -8.34 -3.77 -10.44
N LYS A 15 -7.57 -2.68 -10.55
CA LYS A 15 -7.02 -2.19 -11.83
C LYS A 15 -5.70 -2.86 -12.20
N ILE A 16 -5.02 -3.51 -11.24
CA ILE A 16 -3.80 -4.26 -11.51
C ILE A 16 -4.19 -5.48 -12.34
N LYS A 17 -3.53 -5.71 -13.47
CA LYS A 17 -3.70 -6.93 -14.27
C LYS A 17 -2.39 -7.69 -14.18
N SER A 18 -2.35 -8.72 -13.33
CA SER A 18 -1.17 -9.58 -13.17
C SER A 18 -1.57 -11.06 -13.23
N PRO A 19 -0.76 -11.94 -13.84
CA PRO A 19 -0.96 -13.39 -13.77
C PRO A 19 -0.98 -13.93 -12.34
N LEU A 20 -0.31 -13.25 -11.41
CA LEU A 20 -0.33 -13.56 -9.97
C LEU A 20 -1.57 -13.01 -9.25
N ALA A 21 -2.43 -12.28 -9.98
CA ALA A 21 -3.54 -11.56 -9.43
C ALA A 21 -4.84 -11.91 -10.17
N SER A 22 -5.26 -13.17 -10.05
CA SER A 22 -6.68 -13.51 -10.09
C SER A 22 -7.32 -12.94 -8.83
N PHE A 23 -7.77 -11.68 -8.91
CA PHE A 23 -8.47 -10.99 -7.84
C PHE A 23 -9.89 -11.54 -7.68
N ASN A 24 -10.02 -12.78 -7.21
CA ASN A 24 -11.22 -13.20 -6.50
C ASN A 24 -11.13 -12.60 -5.09
N LEU A 25 -11.13 -11.26 -5.01
CA LEU A 25 -11.30 -10.58 -3.74
C LEU A 25 -12.64 -11.07 -3.19
N PRO A 26 -12.69 -11.62 -1.96
CA PRO A 26 -13.93 -12.08 -1.39
C PRO A 26 -14.91 -10.90 -1.42
N ILE A 27 -16.07 -11.15 -2.03
CA ILE A 27 -17.16 -10.19 -1.97
C ILE A 27 -17.58 -10.20 -0.50
N ASP A 28 -17.26 -9.12 0.21
CA ASP A 28 -17.71 -8.93 1.58
C ASP A 28 -19.19 -8.56 1.58
N GLU A 29 -20.04 -9.54 1.25
CA GLU A 29 -21.50 -9.38 1.17
C GLU A 29 -22.12 -9.10 2.55
N THR A 30 -21.37 -9.33 3.63
CA THR A 30 -21.84 -9.23 5.02
C THR A 30 -21.21 -8.06 5.79
N GLY A 31 -20.15 -7.43 5.27
CA GLY A 31 -19.43 -6.34 5.96
C GLY A 31 -18.58 -6.81 7.15
N LEU A 32 -18.31 -8.11 7.27
CA LEU A 32 -17.71 -8.72 8.47
C LEU A 32 -16.18 -8.89 8.39
N LEU A 33 -15.60 -8.84 7.19
CA LEU A 33 -14.16 -9.03 7.02
C LEU A 33 -13.40 -7.72 7.30
N ASN A 34 -12.48 -7.77 8.26
CA ASN A 34 -11.56 -6.65 8.51
C ASN A 34 -10.57 -6.48 7.34
N ASP A 35 -9.89 -5.34 7.28
CA ASP A 35 -8.96 -5.01 6.20
C ASP A 35 -7.83 -6.02 6.06
N TYR A 36 -7.31 -6.54 7.17
CA TYR A 36 -6.23 -7.52 7.16
C TYR A 36 -6.68 -8.84 6.52
N ASP A 37 -7.84 -9.37 6.89
CA ASP A 37 -8.37 -10.62 6.34
C ASP A 37 -8.64 -10.49 4.83
N LYS A 38 -9.12 -9.31 4.38
CA LYS A 38 -9.26 -8.99 2.96
C LYS A 38 -7.90 -8.98 2.23
N LEU A 39 -6.85 -8.46 2.86
CA LEU A 39 -5.50 -8.50 2.29
C LEU A 39 -4.95 -9.92 2.22
N GLN A 40 -5.38 -10.82 3.10
CA GLN A 40 -4.95 -12.23 3.07
C GLN A 40 -5.62 -13.07 1.97
N SER A 41 -6.56 -12.50 1.22
CA SER A 41 -7.34 -13.26 0.24
C SER A 41 -6.64 -13.47 -1.11
N THR A 42 -5.54 -12.77 -1.39
CA THR A 42 -4.80 -12.94 -2.65
C THR A 42 -3.31 -13.08 -2.37
N LYS A 43 -2.63 -13.94 -3.15
CA LYS A 43 -1.18 -14.14 -3.02
C LYS A 43 -0.39 -12.84 -3.14
N LEU A 44 -0.83 -11.93 -4.01
CA LEU A 44 -0.17 -10.63 -4.21
C LEU A 44 -0.25 -9.77 -2.94
N THR A 45 -1.46 -9.60 -2.38
CA THR A 45 -1.67 -8.75 -1.20
C THR A 45 -1.04 -9.36 0.04
N THR A 46 -1.13 -10.69 0.24
CA THR A 46 -0.40 -11.41 1.30
C THR A 46 1.10 -11.19 1.19
N SER A 47 1.69 -11.37 0.00
CA SER A 47 3.15 -11.19 -0.19
C SER A 47 3.60 -9.76 0.13
N ILE A 48 2.78 -8.76 -0.21
CA ILE A 48 3.06 -7.36 0.09
C ILE A 48 2.95 -7.09 1.59
N THR A 49 1.87 -7.55 2.24
CA THR A 49 1.66 -7.30 3.67
C THR A 49 2.70 -8.02 4.52
N ASP A 50 3.01 -9.27 4.19
CA ASP A 50 4.00 -10.07 4.92
C ASP A 50 5.39 -9.44 4.78
N LEU A 51 5.75 -8.95 3.58
CA LEU A 51 6.99 -8.23 3.39
C LEU A 51 7.06 -6.98 4.27
N ILE A 52 6.01 -6.15 4.28
CA ILE A 52 5.97 -4.93 5.09
C ILE A 52 6.08 -5.26 6.58
N LEU A 53 5.34 -6.24 7.07
CA LEU A 53 5.38 -6.68 8.47
C LEU A 53 6.75 -7.22 8.85
N ASN A 54 7.36 -8.05 7.99
CA ASN A 54 8.68 -8.61 8.23
C ASN A 54 9.76 -7.54 8.29
N VAL A 55 9.79 -6.58 7.35
CA VAL A 55 10.83 -5.52 7.38
C VAL A 55 10.67 -4.57 8.55
N LEU A 56 9.44 -4.38 9.05
CA LEU A 56 9.17 -3.61 10.26
C LEU A 56 9.62 -4.36 11.52
N ASN A 57 9.27 -5.65 11.65
CA ASN A 57 9.69 -6.49 12.76
C ASN A 57 11.22 -6.62 12.85
N LEU A 58 11.87 -6.74 11.70
CA LEU A 58 13.33 -6.81 11.59
C LEU A 58 14.01 -5.44 11.69
N LYS A 59 13.25 -4.34 11.75
CA LYS A 59 13.77 -2.96 11.81
C LYS A 59 14.71 -2.60 10.64
N ILE A 60 14.42 -3.10 9.44
CA ILE A 60 15.20 -2.89 8.21
C ILE A 60 14.39 -2.15 7.12
N ILE A 61 13.33 -1.43 7.50
CA ILE A 61 12.42 -0.76 6.56
C ILE A 61 13.12 0.20 5.59
N ASP A 62 14.20 0.85 6.01
CA ASP A 62 14.99 1.78 5.19
C ASP A 62 15.72 1.08 4.03
N GLN A 63 15.93 -0.25 4.11
CA GLN A 63 16.56 -1.04 3.04
C GLN A 63 15.55 -1.45 1.96
N HIS A 64 14.24 -1.40 2.27
CA HIS A 64 13.17 -1.92 1.42
C HIS A 64 12.16 -0.85 0.99
N SER A 65 12.23 0.35 1.55
CA SER A 65 11.33 1.45 1.20
C SER A 65 11.98 2.82 1.33
N ASP A 66 11.59 3.73 0.44
CA ASP A 66 12.02 5.13 0.45
C ASP A 66 11.07 5.94 1.37
N LYS A 67 11.61 6.71 2.32
CA LYS A 67 10.82 7.69 3.11
C LYS A 67 10.49 8.91 2.25
N TYR A 68 9.24 9.37 2.24
CA TYR A 68 8.89 10.63 1.59
C TYR A 68 9.53 11.80 2.34
N SER A 69 10.16 12.72 1.60
CA SER A 69 10.86 13.87 2.18
C SER A 69 9.92 14.96 2.71
N LYS A 70 8.73 15.11 2.11
CA LYS A 70 7.70 16.06 2.54
C LYS A 70 6.54 15.30 3.17
N GLN A 71 6.33 15.53 4.46
CA GLN A 71 5.25 14.93 5.26
C GLN A 71 4.53 16.03 6.02
N GLN A 72 4.06 17.03 5.28
CA GLN A 72 3.22 18.08 5.87
C GLN A 72 1.99 17.41 6.50
N PHE A 73 1.38 18.02 7.53
CA PHE A 73 0.16 17.57 8.23
C PHE A 73 0.15 16.23 9.01
N LEU A 74 1.10 15.31 8.82
CA LEU A 74 1.15 14.09 9.64
C LEU A 74 1.61 14.42 11.07
N GLN A 75 0.66 14.53 11.99
CA GLN A 75 0.93 14.61 13.43
C GLN A 75 1.17 13.21 14.00
N HIS A 76 1.89 13.13 15.13
CA HIS A 76 2.03 11.90 15.95
C HIS A 76 2.79 10.71 15.32
N GLY A 77 3.96 10.96 14.73
CA GLY A 77 4.92 9.88 14.44
C GLY A 77 4.57 8.98 13.25
N TRP A 78 3.62 9.39 12.40
CA TRP A 78 3.37 8.71 11.14
C TRP A 78 4.47 9.00 10.12
N GLU A 79 4.94 7.95 9.44
CA GLU A 79 5.91 8.04 8.36
C GLU A 79 5.34 7.51 7.04
N ILE A 80 5.39 8.33 5.99
CA ILE A 80 5.02 7.89 4.64
C ILE A 80 6.20 7.19 3.98
N ARG A 81 5.97 5.95 3.53
CA ARG A 81 6.96 5.06 2.93
C ARG A 81 6.52 4.61 1.54
N LYS A 82 7.48 4.51 0.61
CA LYS A 82 7.29 4.05 -0.77
C LYS A 82 8.09 2.78 -1.00
N MET A 83 7.41 1.66 -1.26
CA MET A 83 8.02 0.38 -1.59
C MET A 83 7.88 0.07 -3.08
N ARG A 84 8.91 -0.56 -3.65
CA ARG A 84 8.92 -1.06 -5.03
C ARG A 84 8.76 -2.56 -4.99
N PHE A 85 7.77 -3.10 -5.68
CA PHE A 85 7.48 -4.53 -5.65
C PHE A 85 7.48 -5.10 -7.08
N ALA A 86 8.25 -6.16 -7.31
CA ALA A 86 8.30 -6.84 -8.60
C ALA A 86 7.15 -7.85 -8.69
N ILE A 87 6.40 -7.83 -9.78
CA ILE A 87 5.23 -8.72 -9.98
C ILE A 87 5.37 -9.65 -11.18
N ASP A 88 6.39 -9.47 -11.99
CA ASP A 88 6.67 -10.28 -13.17
C ASP A 88 8.17 -10.30 -13.48
N ASN A 89 8.57 -11.22 -14.36
CA ASN A 89 9.93 -11.29 -14.90
C ASN A 89 10.19 -10.22 -15.98
N ARG A 90 9.29 -9.24 -16.17
CA ARG A 90 9.44 -8.18 -17.19
C ARG A 90 10.32 -7.02 -16.69
N GLY A 91 10.96 -7.19 -15.53
CA GLY A 91 11.96 -6.27 -15.02
C GLY A 91 11.39 -4.91 -14.59
N LYS A 92 12.19 -3.85 -14.76
CA LYS A 92 11.94 -2.51 -14.17
C LYS A 92 10.67 -1.79 -14.66
N SER A 93 9.96 -2.30 -15.66
CA SER A 93 8.79 -1.65 -16.29
C SER A 93 7.44 -2.16 -15.74
N GLY A 94 7.36 -3.42 -15.28
CA GLY A 94 6.13 -4.04 -14.79
C GLY A 94 5.82 -3.81 -13.31
N GLY A 95 6.83 -3.42 -12.52
CA GLY A 95 6.74 -3.35 -11.06
C GLY A 95 5.67 -2.41 -10.51
N LEU A 96 5.22 -2.72 -9.30
CA LEU A 96 4.30 -1.92 -8.52
C LEU A 96 5.02 -0.86 -7.68
N ARG A 97 4.27 0.19 -7.36
CA ARG A 97 4.58 1.21 -6.38
C ARG A 97 3.52 1.11 -5.30
N ILE A 98 3.95 0.78 -4.09
CA ILE A 98 3.10 0.69 -2.91
C ILE A 98 3.48 1.85 -2.02
N VAL A 99 2.48 2.63 -1.61
CA VAL A 99 2.65 3.71 -0.65
C VAL A 99 1.83 3.38 0.58
N PHE A 100 2.48 3.44 1.73
CA PHE A 100 1.89 3.12 3.01
C PHE A 100 2.42 4.09 4.07
N CYS A 101 1.63 4.27 5.14
CA CYS A 101 2.06 5.00 6.33
C CYS A 101 2.32 4.00 7.44
N VAL A 102 3.31 4.29 8.28
CA VAL A 102 3.63 3.51 9.48
C VAL A 102 3.62 4.43 10.70
N SER A 103 3.03 3.99 11.78
CA SER A 103 3.14 4.54 13.14
C SER A 103 3.39 3.36 14.10
N ASP A 104 3.76 3.62 15.36
CA ASP A 104 4.31 2.66 16.33
C ASP A 104 3.67 1.25 16.28
N ASN A 105 2.35 1.16 16.14
CA ASN A 105 1.62 -0.11 16.05
C ASN A 105 0.65 -0.22 14.87
N CYS A 106 0.70 0.71 13.91
CA CYS A 106 -0.30 0.81 12.83
C CYS A 106 0.36 0.93 11.46
N ILE A 107 -0.18 0.20 10.49
CA ILE A 107 0.11 0.36 9.06
C ILE A 107 -1.16 0.84 8.38
N LEU A 108 -1.03 1.86 7.53
CA LEU A 108 -2.08 2.30 6.62
C LEU A 108 -1.63 2.11 5.18
N LEU A 109 -2.23 1.19 4.43
CA LEU A 109 -1.99 1.05 2.99
C LEU A 109 -2.77 2.13 2.23
N VAL A 110 -2.07 3.00 1.51
CA VAL A 110 -2.66 4.20 0.90
C VAL A 110 -2.89 4.04 -0.60
N LEU A 111 -1.88 3.51 -1.31
CA LEU A 111 -1.90 3.43 -2.77
C LEU A 111 -1.10 2.23 -3.27
N ILE A 112 -1.59 1.60 -4.33
CA ILE A 112 -0.87 0.58 -5.09
C ILE A 112 -1.09 0.80 -6.58
N LYS A 113 -0.03 1.07 -7.35
CA LYS A 113 -0.14 1.33 -8.80
C LYS A 113 1.02 0.71 -9.56
N HIS A 114 0.83 0.40 -10.84
CA HIS A 114 1.95 0.10 -11.73
C HIS A 114 2.84 1.33 -11.88
N LYS A 115 4.16 1.10 -11.97
CA LYS A 115 5.16 2.16 -12.18
C LYS A 115 4.81 3.10 -13.34
N LYS A 116 4.32 2.57 -14.46
CA LYS A 116 3.92 3.36 -15.65
C LYS A 116 2.78 4.34 -15.38
N ASN A 117 2.00 4.13 -14.31
CA ASN A 117 0.90 5.02 -13.92
C ASN A 117 1.35 6.05 -12.86
N CYS A 118 2.65 6.19 -12.63
CA CYS A 118 3.26 7.06 -11.62
C CYS A 118 4.23 8.08 -12.24
N GLU A 119 4.08 8.42 -13.53
CA GLU A 119 5.00 9.32 -14.25
C GLU A 119 5.00 10.74 -13.70
N ASN A 120 3.83 11.25 -13.28
CA ASN A 120 3.72 12.56 -12.64
C ASN A 120 3.81 12.45 -11.11
N GLU A 121 5.02 12.58 -10.56
CA GLU A 121 5.25 12.45 -9.12
C GLU A 121 4.51 13.51 -8.28
N LYS A 122 4.35 14.75 -8.79
CA LYS A 122 3.66 15.83 -8.06
C LYS A 122 2.17 15.55 -7.90
N GLU A 123 1.52 15.05 -8.96
CA GLU A 123 0.11 14.66 -8.89
C GLU A 123 -0.09 13.44 -7.99
N LEU A 124 0.81 12.46 -8.08
CA LEU A 124 0.79 11.28 -7.24
C LEU A 124 0.94 11.64 -5.76
N GLU A 125 1.86 12.55 -5.43
CA GLU A 125 2.04 13.04 -4.06
C GLU A 125 0.78 13.73 -3.54
N LYS A 126 0.15 14.62 -4.34
CA LYS A 126 -1.13 15.24 -3.97
C LYS A 126 -2.23 14.20 -3.72
N GLU A 127 -2.32 13.17 -4.55
CA GLU A 127 -3.28 12.09 -4.39
C GLU A 127 -3.05 11.30 -3.10
N ILE A 128 -1.79 10.95 -2.79
CA ILE A 128 -1.41 10.25 -1.56
C ILE A 128 -1.81 11.08 -0.34
N MET A 129 -1.43 12.36 -0.33
CA MET A 129 -1.72 13.26 0.80
C MET A 129 -3.24 13.43 1.00
N LEU A 130 -4.00 13.57 -0.10
CA LEU A 130 -5.46 13.68 -0.04
C LEU A 130 -6.10 12.41 0.52
N ARG A 131 -5.64 11.22 0.10
CA ARG A 131 -6.15 9.94 0.62
C ARG A 131 -5.89 9.78 2.11
N ILE A 132 -4.67 10.11 2.55
CA ILE A 132 -4.29 10.07 3.97
C ILE A 132 -5.17 11.04 4.77
N LYS A 133 -5.28 12.29 4.31
CA LYS A 133 -6.11 13.31 4.96
C LYS A 133 -7.56 12.83 5.10
N ASN A 134 -8.15 12.33 4.01
CA ASN A 134 -9.53 11.85 4.01
C ASN A 134 -9.74 10.63 4.92
N TYR A 135 -8.72 9.79 5.11
CA TYR A 135 -8.82 8.61 5.98
C TYR A 135 -8.68 8.98 7.46
N ILE A 136 -7.74 9.87 7.80
CA ILE A 136 -7.42 10.24 9.20
C ILE A 136 -8.37 11.33 9.74
N SER A 137 -8.94 12.17 8.87
CA SER A 137 -9.91 13.21 9.27
C SER A 137 -11.36 12.70 9.40
N TYR A 138 -11.56 11.40 9.25
CA TYR A 138 -12.81 10.67 9.53
C TYR A 138 -12.67 9.93 10.85
#